data_AF-A0A7Z9M0Q9-F1
#
_entry.id   AF-A0A7Z9M0Q9-F1
#
_cell.length_a   1.000
_cell.length_b   1.000
_cell.length_c   1.000
_cell.angle_alpha   90.00
_cell.angle_beta   90.00
_cell.angle_gamma   90.00
#
_symmetry.space_group_name_H-M   'P 1'
#
loop_
_entity.id
_entity.type
_entity.pdbx_description
1 polymer ?
#
loop_
_entity_poly.entity_id
_entity_poly.type
_entity_poly.pdbx_seq_one_letter_code
_entity_poly.pdbx_strand_id
1 'polypeptide(L)'
;MLIQMELSRILIREITDAQFIELSEIGGERTFPIVVGKPEAYAIDRRLKGIEPERPQTHELLASVIQQFGGTLLRIHIDDLHEGTFYAKLYVQQGDVEHVIDSRPSDAIALGVAMQVPIFVEEHVLDAVEKDLPDEEPNNFGWQD
;
A
#
# COMPACT_ATOMS: atom_id res chain seq x y z
N MET A 1 -4.33 -15.64 -8.52
CA MET A 1 -5.73 -15.16 -8.46
C MET A 1 -5.65 -13.81 -7.79
N LEU A 2 -6.39 -12.81 -8.26
CA LEU A 2 -6.35 -11.48 -7.65
C LEU A 2 -7.32 -11.42 -6.48
N ILE A 3 -6.78 -11.17 -5.30
CA ILE A 3 -7.53 -11.01 -4.06
C ILE A 3 -7.56 -9.54 -3.70
N GLN A 4 -8.76 -9.02 -3.44
CA GLN A 4 -8.93 -7.61 -3.10
C GLN A 4 -8.60 -7.39 -1.62
N MET A 5 -7.77 -6.38 -1.36
CA MET A 5 -7.34 -6.01 -0.02
C MET A 5 -7.78 -4.60 0.34
N GLU A 6 -7.82 -4.32 1.63
CA GLU A 6 -7.96 -2.99 2.18
C GLU A 6 -6.82 -2.67 3.15
N LEU A 7 -6.48 -1.38 3.25
CA LEU A 7 -5.59 -0.88 4.29
C LEU A 7 -6.36 -0.82 5.61
N SER A 8 -6.13 -1.77 6.50
CA SER A 8 -6.88 -1.94 7.75
C SER A 8 -6.23 -1.23 8.93
N ARG A 9 -4.89 -1.14 8.97
CA ARG A 9 -4.16 -0.49 10.06
C ARG A 9 -2.91 0.24 9.59
N ILE A 10 -2.55 1.30 10.31
CA ILE A 10 -1.26 1.98 10.22
C ILE A 10 -0.68 2.17 11.62
N LEU A 11 0.61 1.89 11.79
CA LEU A 11 1.35 2.08 13.03
C LEU A 11 2.53 2.99 12.81
N ILE A 12 2.48 4.12 13.50
CA ILE A 12 3.54 5.11 13.49
C ILE A 12 4.16 5.17 14.89
N ARG A 13 5.44 4.84 14.97
CA ARG A 13 6.27 4.86 16.18
C ARG A 13 7.24 6.04 16.10
N GLU A 14 7.33 6.81 17.18
CA GLU A 14 8.20 8.00 17.21
C GLU A 14 9.69 7.63 17.20
N ILE A 15 10.05 6.55 17.91
CA ILE A 15 11.45 6.21 18.20
C ILE A 15 12.12 5.43 17.07
N THR A 16 11.37 4.57 16.37
CA THR A 16 11.93 3.70 15.31
C THR A 16 11.69 4.32 13.93
N ASP A 17 12.58 4.08 12.97
CA ASP A 17 12.36 4.54 11.59
C ASP A 17 11.44 3.60 10.80
N ALA A 18 11.46 2.30 11.13
CA ALA A 18 10.51 1.33 10.62
C ALA A 18 9.10 1.62 11.15
N GLN A 19 8.16 1.80 10.21
CA GLN A 19 6.72 1.91 10.44
C GLN A 19 6.02 0.73 9.78
N PHE A 20 4.76 0.49 10.13
CA PHE A 20 4.01 -0.63 9.59
C PHE A 20 2.66 -0.18 9.05
N ILE A 21 2.27 -0.74 7.92
CA ILE A 21 0.90 -0.73 7.44
C ILE A 21 0.40 -2.16 7.36
N GLU A 22 -0.88 -2.40 7.61
CA GLU A 22 -1.49 -3.72 7.54
C GLU A 22 -2.52 -3.75 6.42
N LEU A 23 -2.44 -4.77 5.57
CA LEU A 23 -3.47 -5.07 4.58
C LEU A 23 -4.30 -6.25 5.06
N SER A 24 -5.62 -6.15 4.91
CA SER A 24 -6.58 -7.21 5.23
C SER A 24 -7.37 -7.60 3.98
N GLU A 25 -7.62 -8.89 3.81
CA GLU A 25 -8.44 -9.41 2.72
C GLU A 25 -9.90 -9.00 2.89
N ILE A 26 -10.50 -8.47 1.83
CA ILE A 26 -11.92 -8.13 1.85
C ILE A 26 -12.75 -9.41 1.73
N GLY A 27 -13.48 -9.74 2.78
CA GLY A 27 -14.33 -10.94 2.84
C GLY A 27 -13.58 -12.23 3.21
N GLY A 28 -12.33 -12.12 3.66
CA GLY A 28 -11.53 -13.22 4.21
C GLY A 28 -10.99 -12.89 5.60
N GLU A 29 -10.08 -13.74 6.09
CA GLU A 29 -9.45 -13.59 7.42
C GLU A 29 -7.94 -13.27 7.32
N ARG A 30 -7.37 -13.30 6.11
CA ARG A 30 -5.93 -13.10 5.89
C ARG A 30 -5.55 -11.63 6.08
N THR A 31 -4.47 -11.40 6.82
CA THR A 31 -3.87 -10.07 6.98
C THR A 31 -2.35 -10.19 6.88
N PHE A 32 -1.69 -9.11 6.49
CA PHE A 32 -0.24 -9.04 6.62
C PHE A 32 0.30 -7.62 6.77
N PRO A 33 1.41 -7.45 7.53
CA PRO A 33 2.09 -6.17 7.64
C PRO A 33 3.06 -5.95 6.47
N ILE A 34 3.23 -4.68 6.09
CA ILE A 34 4.30 -4.20 5.21
C ILE A 34 5.11 -3.16 5.99
N VAL A 35 6.42 -3.33 6.04
CA VAL A 35 7.35 -2.36 6.62
C VAL A 35 7.52 -1.19 5.66
N VAL A 36 7.32 0.04 6.16
CA VAL A 36 7.46 1.27 5.40
C VAL A 36 8.30 2.30 6.16
N GLY A 37 8.80 3.31 5.44
CA GLY A 37 9.47 4.44 6.06
C GLY A 37 8.50 5.44 6.70
N LYS A 38 9.02 6.29 7.59
CA LYS A 38 8.27 7.42 8.17
C LYS A 38 7.61 8.31 7.10
N PRO A 39 8.30 8.74 6.02
CA PRO A 39 7.69 9.64 5.03
C PRO A 39 6.43 9.04 4.39
N GLU A 40 6.48 7.76 4.03
CA GLU A 40 5.36 7.03 3.44
C GLU A 40 4.22 6.85 4.44
N ALA A 41 4.53 6.43 5.67
CA ALA A 41 3.52 6.25 6.72
C ALA A 41 2.77 7.56 7.03
N TYR A 42 3.48 8.67 7.21
CA TYR A 42 2.85 9.97 7.44
C TYR A 42 2.05 10.47 6.22
N ALA A 43 2.50 10.15 4.99
CA ALA A 43 1.74 10.49 3.79
C ALA A 43 0.41 9.72 3.71
N ILE A 44 0.40 8.45 4.10
CA ILE A 44 -0.79 7.59 4.17
C ILE A 44 -1.73 8.06 5.29
N ASP A 45 -1.22 8.21 6.52
CA ASP A 45 -2.00 8.63 7.70
C ASP A 45 -2.72 9.96 7.47
N ARG A 46 -2.00 10.94 6.93
CA ARG A 46 -2.57 12.26 6.62
C ARG A 46 -3.74 12.16 5.64
N ARG A 47 -3.61 11.33 4.59
CA ARG A 47 -4.64 11.13 3.57
C ARG A 47 -5.86 10.40 4.12
N LEU A 48 -5.64 9.37 4.94
CA LEU A 48 -6.73 8.66 5.63
C LEU A 48 -7.53 9.59 6.53
N LYS A 49 -6.87 10.57 7.16
CA LYS A 49 -7.50 11.61 7.99
C LYS A 49 -8.14 12.74 7.18
N GLY A 50 -8.02 12.74 5.85
CA GLY A 50 -8.52 13.81 4.98
C GLY A 50 -7.83 15.17 5.22
N ILE A 51 -6.60 15.16 5.71
CA ILE A 51 -5.85 16.39 5.98
C ILE A 51 -5.15 16.84 4.71
N GLU A 52 -5.56 17.98 4.16
CA GLU A 52 -4.91 18.57 2.99
C GLU A 52 -3.70 19.43 3.38
N PRO A 53 -2.52 19.24 2.76
CA PRO A 53 -1.37 20.10 3.00
C PRO A 53 -1.53 21.45 2.27
N GLU A 54 -0.98 22.53 2.83
CA GLU A 54 -1.03 23.88 2.20
C GLU A 54 -0.43 23.91 0.78
N ARG A 55 0.57 23.04 0.53
CA ARG A 55 1.17 22.82 -0.78
C ARG A 55 1.18 21.33 -1.09
N PRO A 56 1.01 20.93 -2.36
CA PRO A 56 1.05 19.52 -2.75
C PRO A 56 2.37 18.88 -2.32
N GLN A 57 2.29 17.74 -1.62
CA GLN A 57 3.47 16.90 -1.38
C GLN A 57 3.66 15.92 -2.53
N THR A 58 4.70 15.09 -2.46
CA THR A 58 5.15 14.23 -3.56
C THR A 58 4.04 13.38 -4.17
N HIS A 59 3.23 12.72 -3.34
CA HIS A 59 2.16 11.86 -3.82
C HIS A 59 0.98 12.66 -4.41
N GLU A 60 0.68 13.86 -3.90
CA GLU A 60 -0.33 14.77 -4.48
C GLU A 60 0.15 15.31 -5.83
N LEU A 61 1.43 15.68 -5.92
CA LEU A 61 2.08 16.09 -7.15
C LEU A 61 2.00 14.97 -8.19
N LEU A 62 2.35 13.73 -7.82
CA LEU A 62 2.32 12.59 -8.74
C LEU A 62 0.90 12.27 -9.22
N ALA A 63 -0.09 12.29 -8.33
CA ALA A 63 -1.50 12.13 -8.71
C ALA A 63 -1.94 13.21 -9.70
N SER A 64 -1.57 14.47 -9.43
CA SER A 64 -1.85 15.59 -10.33
C SER A 64 -1.17 15.42 -11.69
N VAL A 65 0.10 15.00 -11.74
CA VAL A 65 0.81 14.72 -13.00
C VAL A 65 0.08 13.64 -13.80
N ILE A 66 -0.30 12.53 -13.17
CA ILE A 66 -1.06 11.46 -13.83
C ILE A 66 -2.35 12.02 -14.44
N GLN A 67 -3.14 12.74 -13.65
CA GLN A 67 -4.42 13.32 -14.09
C GLN A 67 -4.27 14.36 -15.20
N GLN A 68 -3.31 15.29 -15.07
CA GLN A 68 -3.09 16.36 -16.05
C GLN A 68 -2.61 15.82 -17.41
N PHE A 69 -1.97 14.66 -17.42
CA PHE A 69 -1.56 13.97 -18.64
C PHE A 69 -2.66 13.05 -19.19
N GLY A 70 -3.87 13.10 -18.62
CA GLY A 70 -5.03 12.31 -19.05
C GLY A 70 -5.05 10.88 -18.51
N GLY A 71 -4.25 10.59 -17.48
CA GLY A 71 -4.18 9.29 -16.82
C GLY A 71 -5.18 9.14 -15.67
N THR A 72 -5.67 7.93 -15.46
CA THR A 72 -6.46 7.54 -14.29
C THR A 72 -5.83 6.31 -13.65
N LEU A 73 -5.45 6.40 -12.37
CA LEU A 73 -4.98 5.24 -11.62
C LEU A 73 -6.17 4.31 -11.34
N LEU A 74 -6.15 3.11 -11.93
CA LEU A 74 -7.24 2.15 -11.85
C LEU A 74 -7.13 1.23 -10.64
N ARG A 75 -5.92 0.72 -10.37
CA ARG A 75 -5.66 -0.26 -9.31
C ARG A 75 -4.20 -0.26 -8.91
N ILE A 76 -3.98 -0.67 -7.67
CA ILE A 76 -2.68 -1.10 -7.14
C ILE A 76 -2.66 -2.62 -7.17
N HIS A 77 -1.56 -3.21 -7.61
CA HIS A 77 -1.40 -4.65 -7.69
C HIS A 77 -0.09 -5.04 -7.03
N ILE A 78 -0.15 -5.74 -5.91
CA ILE A 78 1.03 -6.34 -5.26
C ILE A 78 1.19 -7.74 -5.85
N ASP A 79 2.15 -7.89 -6.76
CA ASP A 79 2.22 -9.04 -7.65
C ASP A 79 3.36 -10.00 -7.35
N ASP A 80 4.28 -9.65 -6.43
CA ASP A 80 5.38 -10.53 -6.06
C ASP A 80 5.89 -10.27 -4.63
N LEU A 81 6.53 -11.29 -4.06
CA LEU A 81 7.24 -11.27 -2.79
C LEU A 81 8.54 -12.07 -2.94
N HIS A 82 9.68 -11.40 -2.83
CA HIS A 82 10.98 -12.02 -2.94
C HIS A 82 11.86 -11.65 -1.74
N GLU A 83 12.34 -12.66 -1.00
CA GLU A 83 13.22 -12.48 0.17
C GLU A 83 12.67 -11.42 1.17
N GLY A 84 11.36 -11.50 1.48
CA GLY A 84 10.69 -10.55 2.36
C GLY A 84 10.43 -9.16 1.77
N THR A 85 10.74 -8.94 0.49
CA THR A 85 10.50 -7.68 -0.22
C THR A 85 9.29 -7.80 -1.15
N PHE A 86 8.25 -7.02 -0.86
CA PHE A 86 7.06 -6.93 -1.71
C PHE A 86 7.29 -6.03 -2.92
N TYR A 87 6.72 -6.42 -4.06
CA TYR A 87 6.70 -5.65 -5.30
C TYR A 87 5.27 -5.27 -5.65
N ALA A 88 5.10 -4.10 -6.25
CA ALA A 88 3.80 -3.63 -6.67
C ALA A 88 3.85 -2.96 -8.04
N LYS A 89 2.68 -2.89 -8.67
CA LYS A 89 2.44 -2.21 -9.93
C LYS A 89 1.26 -1.26 -9.80
N LEU A 90 1.41 -0.09 -10.38
CA LEU A 90 0.33 0.86 -10.63
C LEU A 90 -0.20 0.62 -12.04
N TYR A 91 -1.50 0.42 -12.15
CA TYR A 91 -2.18 0.31 -13.44
C TYR A 91 -2.89 1.62 -13.75
N VAL A 92 -2.38 2.36 -14.74
CA VAL A 92 -2.86 3.69 -15.11
C VAL A 92 -3.47 3.65 -16.52
N GLN A 93 -4.76 3.99 -16.64
CA GLN A 93 -5.43 4.13 -17.93
C GLN A 93 -5.17 5.51 -18.52
N GLN A 94 -4.73 5.59 -19.78
CA GLN A 94 -4.62 6.81 -20.56
C GLN A 94 -5.28 6.60 -21.93
N GLY A 95 -6.47 7.16 -22.15
CA GLY A 95 -7.27 6.88 -23.34
C GLY A 95 -7.63 5.40 -23.41
N ASP A 96 -7.24 4.71 -24.49
CA ASP A 96 -7.45 3.26 -24.68
C ASP A 96 -6.25 2.40 -24.23
N VAL A 97 -5.18 3.02 -23.70
CA VAL A 97 -3.96 2.33 -23.30
C VAL A 97 -3.89 2.18 -21.78
N GLU A 98 -3.65 0.96 -21.30
CA GLU A 98 -3.32 0.69 -19.90
C GLU A 98 -1.79 0.63 -19.75
N HIS A 99 -1.25 1.53 -18.91
CA HIS A 99 0.16 1.56 -18.54
C HIS A 99 0.37 0.81 -17.22
N VAL A 100 1.43 0.00 -17.17
CA VAL A 100 1.85 -0.72 -15.97
C VAL A 100 3.17 -0.12 -15.50
N ILE A 101 3.17 0.42 -14.28
CA ILE A 101 4.32 1.13 -13.71
C ILE A 101 4.77 0.39 -12.46
N ASP A 102 6.04 -0.01 -12.45
CA ASP A 102 6.69 -0.62 -11.29
C ASP A 102 6.71 0.34 -10.09
N SER A 103 6.46 -0.18 -8.89
CA SER A 103 6.32 0.62 -7.67
C SER A 103 6.60 -0.20 -6.42
N ARG A 104 7.07 0.46 -5.35
CA ARG A 104 7.01 -0.12 -4.01
C ARG A 104 5.56 -0.10 -3.52
N PRO A 105 5.09 -1.11 -2.75
CA PRO A 105 3.75 -1.08 -2.20
C PRO A 105 3.46 0.18 -1.38
N SER A 106 4.44 0.69 -0.63
CA SER A 106 4.30 1.90 0.19
C SER A 106 3.96 3.14 -0.64
N ASP A 107 4.64 3.34 -1.78
CA ASP A 107 4.40 4.47 -2.67
C ASP A 107 3.05 4.32 -3.38
N ALA A 108 2.74 3.10 -3.81
CA ALA A 108 1.50 2.79 -4.50
C ALA A 108 0.29 3.06 -3.60
N ILE A 109 0.33 2.58 -2.36
CA ILE A 109 -0.72 2.78 -1.35
C ILE A 109 -0.81 4.27 -0.97
N ALA A 110 0.31 4.95 -0.73
CA ALA A 110 0.32 6.38 -0.42
C ALA A 110 -0.27 7.23 -1.55
N LEU A 111 -0.05 6.86 -2.81
CA LEU A 111 -0.67 7.50 -3.96
C LEU A 111 -2.18 7.20 -4.04
N GLY A 112 -2.57 5.91 -3.95
CA GLY A 112 -3.93 5.46 -4.22
C GLY A 112 -4.94 5.66 -3.10
N VAL A 113 -4.50 5.75 -1.84
CA VAL A 113 -5.41 5.79 -0.68
C VAL A 113 -6.38 6.99 -0.72
N ALA A 114 -5.92 8.17 -1.15
CA ALA A 114 -6.77 9.36 -1.28
C ALA A 114 -7.77 9.25 -2.45
N MET A 115 -7.42 8.48 -3.48
CA MET A 115 -8.25 8.27 -4.67
C MET A 115 -9.18 7.05 -4.53
N GLN A 116 -9.19 6.39 -3.36
CA GLN A 116 -9.95 5.15 -3.10
C GLN A 116 -9.70 4.08 -4.16
N VAL A 117 -8.44 3.99 -4.62
CA VAL A 117 -8.03 3.03 -5.64
C VAL A 117 -8.01 1.63 -5.03
N PRO A 118 -8.62 0.62 -5.66
CA PRO A 118 -8.62 -0.74 -5.16
C PRO A 118 -7.20 -1.32 -5.15
N ILE A 119 -6.90 -2.08 -4.09
CA ILE A 119 -5.65 -2.80 -3.93
C ILE A 119 -5.93 -4.28 -4.18
N PHE A 120 -5.12 -4.90 -5.03
CA PHE A 120 -5.15 -6.35 -5.28
C PHE A 120 -3.81 -6.97 -4.93
N VAL A 121 -3.84 -8.19 -4.42
CA VAL A 121 -2.66 -9.03 -4.15
C VAL A 121 -2.82 -10.35 -4.89
N GLU A 122 -1.73 -10.88 -5.44
CA GLU A 122 -1.74 -12.24 -5.98
C GLU A 122 -1.83 -13.30 -4.87
N GLU A 123 -2.65 -14.32 -5.08
CA GLU A 123 -2.80 -15.46 -4.17
C GLU A 123 -1.46 -16.03 -3.69
N HIS A 124 -0.50 -16.20 -4.60
CA HIS A 124 0.80 -16.77 -4.25
C HIS A 124 1.64 -15.88 -3.32
N VAL A 125 1.38 -14.56 -3.34
CA VAL A 125 2.00 -13.62 -2.40
C VAL A 125 1.42 -13.84 -1.01
N LEU A 126 0.09 -14.00 -0.90
CA LEU A 126 -0.56 -14.33 0.38
C LEU A 126 -0.04 -15.67 0.94
N ASP A 127 0.04 -16.70 0.08
CA ASP A 127 0.59 -18.01 0.44
C ASP A 127 2.05 -17.96 0.88
N ALA A 128 2.83 -17.02 0.34
CA ALA A 128 4.23 -16.83 0.72
C ALA A 128 4.34 -16.11 2.06
N VAL A 129 3.52 -15.08 2.28
CA VAL A 129 3.47 -14.39 3.56
C VAL A 129 3.09 -15.32 4.72
N GLU A 130 2.10 -16.18 4.55
CA GLU A 130 1.72 -17.17 5.57
C GLU A 130 2.86 -18.12 5.95
N LYS A 131 3.82 -18.35 5.04
CA LYS A 131 5.00 -19.22 5.30
C LYS A 131 6.16 -18.46 5.94
N ASP A 132 6.30 -17.18 5.60
CA ASP A 132 7.39 -16.32 6.06
C ASP A 132 7.08 -15.64 7.40
N LEU A 133 5.80 -15.53 7.80
CA LEU A 133 5.42 -15.13 9.14
C LEU A 133 5.83 -16.24 10.13
N PRO A 134 6.72 -15.96 11.10
CA PRO A 134 7.01 -16.90 12.17
C PRO A 134 5.71 -17.24 12.93
N ASP A 135 5.61 -18.44 13.52
CA ASP A 135 4.57 -18.83 14.50
C ASP A 135 4.50 -17.92 15.75
N GLU A 136 5.20 -16.78 15.77
CA GLU A 136 5.09 -15.79 16.81
C GLU A 136 3.79 -15.02 16.62
N GLU A 137 2.89 -15.14 17.61
CA GLU A 137 1.67 -14.35 17.69
C GLU A 137 1.96 -12.89 17.30
N PRO A 138 1.03 -12.22 16.59
CA PRO A 138 1.14 -10.81 16.24
C PRO A 138 1.69 -10.00 17.40
N ASN A 139 1.22 -10.27 18.62
CA ASN A 139 1.65 -9.73 19.92
C ASN A 139 3.17 -9.55 20.14
N ASN A 140 4.06 -10.30 19.47
CA ASN A 140 5.51 -10.14 19.65
C ASN A 140 6.15 -9.02 18.79
N PHE A 141 5.42 -8.44 17.84
CA PHE A 141 5.84 -7.19 17.16
C PHE A 141 5.63 -5.95 18.05
N GLY A 142 5.25 -6.11 19.33
CA GLY A 142 5.03 -5.02 20.26
C GLY A 142 3.73 -4.26 19.99
N TRP A 143 2.65 -4.98 19.69
CA TRP A 143 1.31 -4.41 19.69
C TRP A 143 0.83 -4.31 21.13
N GLN A 144 0.93 -3.12 21.69
CA GLN A 144 0.10 -2.71 22.83
C GLN A 144 -0.69 -1.49 22.37
N ASP A 145 -1.97 -1.51 22.71
CA ASP A 145 -2.98 -0.50 22.35
C ASP A 145 -2.57 0.95 22.64
#